data_AF-A0A845YW69-F1
#
_entry.id   AF-A0A845YW69-F1
#
_cell.length_a   1.000
_cell.length_b   1.000
_cell.length_c   1.000
_cell.angle_alpha   90.00
_cell.angle_beta   90.00
_cell.angle_gamma   90.00
#
_symmetry.space_group_name_H-M   'P 1'
#
loop_
_entity.id
_entity.type
_entity.pdbx_description
1 polymer ?
#
loop_
_entity_poly.entity_id
_entity_poly.type
_entity_poly.pdbx_seq_one_letter_code
_entity_poly.pdbx_strand_id
1 'polypeptide(L)'
;IWICDRGYRSRKCTGGSIAIALRDAQMWLRNLTSKEGEEFLEKFQPYIDITHQGRSEKRKKMFIKAAENRINSQPYPFKSPFYWAAFTAVGI
;
A
#
# COMPACT_ATOMS: atom_id res chain seq x y z
N ILE A 1 -5.80 0.07 -3.16
CA ILE A 1 -6.90 -0.41 -2.30
C ILE A 1 -7.20 0.73 -1.34
N TRP A 2 -8.39 1.31 -1.43
CA TRP A 2 -8.85 2.37 -0.53
C TRP A 2 -10.05 1.80 0.21
N ILE A 3 -9.84 1.22 1.39
CA ILE A 3 -10.87 0.45 2.08
C ILE A 3 -11.97 1.37 2.63
N CYS A 4 -11.66 2.66 2.82
CA CYS A 4 -12.66 3.68 3.14
C CYS A 4 -13.35 4.32 1.91
N ASP A 5 -12.94 4.01 0.67
CA ASP A 5 -13.40 4.71 -0.54
C ASP A 5 -14.20 3.82 -1.50
N ARG A 6 -15.19 3.08 -0.99
CA ARG A 6 -16.30 2.60 -1.83
C ARG A 6 -17.45 3.61 -1.87
N GLY A 7 -17.14 4.89 -2.07
CA GLY A 7 -18.18 5.91 -2.14
C GLY A 7 -17.61 7.29 -2.40
N TYR A 8 -17.55 7.64 -3.67
CA TYR A 8 -17.36 9.01 -4.17
C TYR A 8 -18.02 10.03 -3.25
N ARG A 9 -17.25 11.05 -2.87
CA ARG A 9 -17.65 12.31 -2.18
C ARG A 9 -17.67 12.24 -0.65
N SER A 10 -16.55 12.70 -0.07
CA SER A 10 -16.44 13.37 1.24
C SER A 10 -17.45 12.95 2.31
N ARG A 11 -17.19 11.84 2.99
CA ARG A 11 -17.81 11.59 4.31
C ARG A 11 -16.75 11.11 5.28
N LYS A 12 -16.73 11.75 6.46
CA LYS A 12 -15.93 11.36 7.62
C LYS A 12 -16.03 9.86 7.84
N CYS A 13 -14.88 9.17 7.88
CA CYS A 13 -14.81 7.81 8.38
C CYS A 13 -15.34 7.79 9.83
N THR A 14 -16.45 7.10 10.09
CA THR A 14 -16.94 6.91 11.46
C THR A 14 -15.99 5.94 12.18
N GLY A 15 -15.90 6.00 13.52
CA GLY A 15 -14.95 5.16 14.28
C GLY A 15 -15.07 3.65 13.95
N GLY A 16 -16.28 3.18 13.65
CA GLY A 16 -16.53 1.80 13.20
C GLY A 16 -15.98 1.50 11.79
N SER A 17 -16.04 2.43 10.84
CA SER A 17 -15.50 2.21 9.49
C SER A 17 -13.98 2.22 9.47
N ILE A 18 -13.35 3.00 10.34
CA ILE A 18 -11.89 3.03 10.51
C ILE A 18 -11.39 1.69 11.07
N ALA A 19 -12.04 1.16 12.10
CA ALA A 19 -11.66 -0.11 12.70
C ALA A 19 -11.76 -1.28 11.70
N ILE A 20 -12.81 -1.30 10.86
CA ILE A 20 -12.98 -2.27 9.78
C ILE A 20 -11.86 -2.14 8.75
N ALA A 21 -11.61 -0.92 8.26
CA ALA A 21 -10.56 -0.69 7.27
C ALA A 21 -9.16 -1.06 7.78
N LEU A 22 -8.88 -0.77 9.05
CA LEU A 22 -7.62 -1.14 9.69
C LEU A 22 -7.47 -2.66 9.81
N ARG A 23 -8.52 -3.36 10.26
CA ARG A 23 -8.51 -4.82 10.35
C ARG A 23 -8.29 -5.45 8.98
N ASP A 24 -8.99 -4.97 7.96
CA ASP A 24 -8.89 -5.53 6.61
C ASP A 24 -7.49 -5.26 6.02
N ALA A 25 -6.91 -4.07 6.26
CA ALA A 25 -5.53 -3.76 5.90
C ALA A 25 -4.52 -4.66 6.62
N GLN A 26 -4.71 -4.91 7.92
CA GLN A 26 -3.85 -5.82 8.70
C GLN A 26 -3.90 -7.24 8.15
N MET A 27 -5.10 -7.74 7.85
CA MET A 27 -5.30 -9.08 7.28
C MET A 27 -4.67 -9.20 5.89
N TRP A 28 -4.86 -8.19 5.04
CA TRP A 28 -4.27 -8.16 3.70
C TRP A 28 -2.74 -8.15 3.76
N LEU A 29 -2.13 -7.24 4.53
CA LEU A 29 -0.68 -7.16 4.67
C LEU A 29 -0.06 -8.43 5.24
N ARG A 30 -0.71 -9.05 6.24
CA ARG A 30 -0.21 -10.27 6.88
C ARG A 30 -0.13 -11.45 5.92
N ASN A 31 -1.07 -11.53 4.96
CA ASN A 31 -1.18 -12.63 4.01
C ASN A 31 -0.54 -12.32 2.66
N LEU A 32 -0.08 -11.08 2.44
CA LEU A 32 0.56 -10.67 1.20
C LEU A 32 1.87 -11.44 1.01
N THR A 33 1.93 -12.22 -0.07
CA THR A 33 3.14 -12.93 -0.49
C THR A 33 4.06 -12.02 -1.31
N SER A 34 5.34 -12.40 -1.43
CA SER A 34 6.29 -11.68 -2.30
C SER A 34 5.79 -11.59 -3.74
N LYS A 35 5.26 -12.69 -4.30
CA LYS A 35 4.72 -12.73 -5.66
C LYS A 35 3.55 -11.77 -5.86
N GLU A 36 2.56 -11.79 -4.96
CA GLU A 36 1.43 -10.84 -5.03
C GLU A 36 1.89 -9.39 -4.84
N GLY A 37 2.95 -9.17 -4.06
CA GLY A 37 3.58 -7.87 -3.90
C GLY A 37 4.22 -7.35 -5.20
N GLU A 38 4.91 -8.22 -5.95
CA GLU A 38 5.50 -7.89 -7.26
C GLU A 38 4.40 -7.53 -8.27
N GLU A 39 3.37 -8.38 -8.39
CA GLU A 39 2.20 -8.12 -9.26
C GLU A 39 1.50 -6.80 -8.89
N PHE A 40 1.43 -6.50 -7.59
CA PHE A 40 0.87 -5.25 -7.10
C PHE A 40 1.75 -4.05 -7.48
N LEU A 41 3.07 -4.16 -7.35
CA LEU A 41 4.01 -3.09 -7.71
C LEU A 41 3.91 -2.74 -9.20
N GLU A 42 3.86 -3.76 -10.07
CA GLU A 42 3.67 -3.58 -11.51
C GLU A 42 2.36 -2.87 -11.83
N LYS A 43 1.25 -3.29 -11.20
CA LYS A 43 -0.06 -2.65 -11.36
C LYS A 43 -0.07 -1.20 -10.89
N PHE A 44 0.75 -0.86 -9.89
CA PHE A 44 0.86 0.49 -9.35
C PHE A 44 1.86 1.39 -10.07
N GLN A 45 2.62 0.86 -11.03
CA GLN A 45 3.62 1.62 -11.78
C GLN A 45 3.08 2.93 -12.38
N PRO A 46 1.88 3.00 -12.98
CA PRO A 46 1.33 4.27 -13.49
C PRO A 46 1.13 5.33 -12.39
N TYR A 47 0.76 4.92 -11.18
CA TYR A 47 0.59 5.84 -10.05
C TYR A 47 1.93 6.32 -9.50
N ILE A 48 2.95 5.45 -9.52
CA ILE A 48 4.32 5.82 -9.17
C ILE A 48 4.83 6.89 -10.16
N ASP A 49 4.56 6.69 -11.45
CA ASP A 49 4.95 7.62 -12.51
C ASP A 49 4.31 9.00 -12.32
N ILE A 50 3.01 9.04 -12.00
CA ILE A 50 2.30 10.28 -11.67
C ILE A 50 2.87 10.94 -10.41
N THR A 51 3.09 10.17 -9.35
CA THR A 51 3.60 10.68 -8.05
C THR A 51 5.02 11.24 -8.17
N HIS A 52 5.79 10.74 -9.14
CA HIS A 52 7.15 11.18 -9.42
C HIS A 52 7.26 12.12 -10.62
N GLN A 53 6.15 12.55 -11.22
CA GLN A 53 6.17 13.51 -12.31
C GLN A 53 6.86 14.81 -11.86
N GLY A 54 7.82 15.29 -12.65
CA GLY A 54 8.63 16.47 -12.32
C GLY A 54 9.70 16.24 -11.24
N ARG A 55 9.88 15.01 -10.73
CA ARG A 55 10.99 14.62 -9.85
C ARG A 55 12.11 13.97 -10.66
N SER A 56 13.29 13.81 -10.06
CA SER A 56 14.41 13.15 -10.72
C SER A 56 14.15 11.65 -10.92
N GLU A 57 14.53 11.13 -12.09
CA GLU A 57 14.45 9.69 -12.40
C GLU A 57 15.23 8.83 -11.40
N LYS A 58 16.33 9.36 -10.86
CA LYS A 58 17.10 8.68 -9.79
C LYS A 58 16.24 8.42 -8.55
N ARG A 59 15.38 9.37 -8.16
CA ARG A 59 14.50 9.24 -6.99
C ARG A 59 13.40 8.20 -7.24
N LYS A 60 12.83 8.18 -8.45
CA LYS A 60 11.85 7.16 -8.87
C LYS A 60 12.46 5.76 -8.82
N LYS A 61 13.64 5.55 -9.43
CA LYS A 61 14.34 4.27 -9.42
C LYS A 61 14.70 3.80 -8.01
N MET A 62 15.15 4.71 -7.15
CA MET A 62 15.45 4.40 -5.75
C MET A 62 14.20 3.96 -4.97
N PHE A 63 13.06 4.60 -5.23
CA PHE A 63 11.77 4.21 -4.63
C PHE A 63 11.35 2.80 -5.07
N ILE A 64 11.36 2.52 -6.38
CA ILE A 64 10.99 1.21 -6.93
C ILE A 64 11.89 0.11 -6.35
N LYS A 65 13.22 0.33 -6.37
CA LYS A 65 14.19 -0.63 -5.82
C LYS A 65 13.98 -0.89 -4.32
N ALA A 66 13.63 0.14 -3.54
CA ALA A 66 13.31 -0.02 -2.13
C ALA A 66 12.03 -0.85 -1.92
N ALA A 67 11.01 -0.66 -2.77
CA ALA A 67 9.78 -1.44 -2.73
C ALA A 67 10.05 -2.91 -3.08
N GLU A 68 10.77 -3.19 -4.17
CA GLU A 68 11.18 -4.54 -4.57
C GLU A 68 11.95 -5.25 -3.45
N ASN A 69 12.97 -4.60 -2.90
CA ASN A 69 13.75 -5.14 -1.78
C ASN A 69 12.87 -5.49 -0.57
N ARG A 70 11.84 -4.68 -0.30
CA ARG A 70 10.94 -4.92 0.82
C ARG A 70 10.02 -6.11 0.56
N ILE A 71 9.40 -6.17 -0.62
CA ILE A 71 8.50 -7.25 -1.04
C ILE A 71 9.23 -8.61 -1.01
N ASN A 72 10.49 -8.61 -1.40
CA ASN A 72 11.32 -9.81 -1.52
C ASN A 72 12.17 -10.11 -0.28
N SER A 73 12.04 -9.32 0.80
CA SER A 73 12.85 -9.53 2.02
C SER A 73 12.53 -10.84 2.74
N GLN A 74 11.29 -11.32 2.67
CA GLN A 74 10.78 -12.55 3.29
C GLN A 74 9.56 -13.05 2.52
N PRO A 75 9.17 -14.33 2.63
CA PRO A 75 7.96 -14.86 1.98
C PRO A 75 6.67 -14.10 2.33
N TYR A 76 6.60 -13.54 3.55
CA TYR A 76 5.53 -12.67 4.03
C TYR A 76 6.13 -11.38 4.59
N PRO A 77 6.42 -10.39 3.73
CA PRO A 77 7.21 -9.21 4.10
C PRO A 77 6.56 -8.34 5.18
N PHE A 78 5.24 -8.38 5.33
CA PHE A 78 4.48 -7.57 6.30
C PHE A 78 3.84 -8.39 7.44
N LYS A 79 4.46 -9.51 7.84
CA LYS A 79 3.99 -10.40 8.92
C LYS A 79 3.64 -9.69 10.25
N SER A 80 4.25 -8.53 10.54
CA SER A 80 3.82 -7.61 11.60
C SER A 80 3.26 -6.33 10.97
N PRO A 81 1.94 -6.28 10.70
CA PRO A 81 1.36 -5.23 9.86
C PRO A 81 1.00 -3.95 10.63
N PHE A 82 1.15 -3.90 11.96
CA PHE A 82 0.65 -2.80 12.79
C PHE A 82 1.15 -1.42 12.35
N TYR A 83 2.42 -1.32 11.95
CA TYR A 83 3.01 -0.07 11.47
C TYR A 83 2.54 0.32 10.06
N TRP A 84 2.21 -0.65 9.20
CA TRP A 84 1.91 -0.41 7.78
C TRP A 84 0.41 -0.33 7.50
N ALA A 85 -0.42 -0.99 8.31
CA ALA A 85 -1.86 -1.11 8.09
C ALA A 85 -2.58 0.22 8.19
N ALA A 86 -2.10 1.17 9.00
CA ALA A 86 -2.67 2.51 9.07
C ALA A 86 -2.54 3.25 7.72
N PHE A 87 -1.37 3.18 7.08
CA PHE A 87 -1.15 3.77 5.76
C PHE A 87 -2.03 3.09 4.69
N THR A 88 -2.13 1.76 4.72
CA THR A 88 -2.99 1.02 3.79
C THR A 88 -4.49 1.29 4.00
N ALA A 89 -4.93 1.50 5.25
CA ALA A 89 -6.33 1.77 5.57
C ALA A 89 -6.77 3.18 5.15
N VAL A 90 -5.89 4.17 5.33
CA VAL A 90 -6.17 5.59 5.05
C VAL A 90 -5.83 5.96 3.59
N GLY A 91 -4.89 5.24 2.97
CA GLY A 91 -4.49 5.37 1.57
C GLY A 91 -3.57 6.56 1.25
N ILE A 92 -2.92 7.17 2.25
CA ILE A 92 -1.91 8.24 2.03
C ILE A 92 -0.81 7.79 1.07
#